data_AF-A0A813J1H1-F1
#
_entry.id   AF-A0A813J1H1-F1
#
_cell.length_a   1.000
_cell.length_b   1.000
_cell.length_c   1.000
_cell.angle_alpha   90.00
_cell.angle_beta   90.00
_cell.angle_gamma   90.00
#
_symmetry.space_group_name_H-M   'P 1'
#
loop_
_entity.id
_entity.type
_entity.pdbx_description
1 polymer ?
#
loop_
_entity_poly.entity_id
_entity_poly.type
_entity_poly.pdbx_seq_one_letter_code
_entity_poly.pdbx_strand_id
1 'polypeptide(L)'
;HHLCAPAVPMSGTKRKAADEVHHSSASEMDWRAQPRRPFKRVFVPYNPEAVDMAGGAAAVAARRKALGVDLIDDPAGEDATAPPFESFEELGVLPPWLLQALRDDGFTEPSPMQAQALPVALSGQNTIVVGADAERATQAGVYLLPAILQAIDQPLLSEQ
;
A
#
# COMPACT_ATOMS: atom_id res chain seq x y z
N HIS A 1 53.42 -40.24 40.27
CA HIS A 1 54.70 -39.62 39.85
C HIS A 1 54.84 -39.72 38.35
N HIS A 2 55.07 -38.57 37.71
CA HIS A 2 55.57 -38.35 36.33
C HIS A 2 54.68 -38.85 35.18
N LEU A 3 53.90 -38.00 34.51
CA LEU A 3 54.30 -37.11 33.40
C LEU A 3 55.26 -37.79 32.42
N CYS A 4 54.76 -38.16 31.24
CA CYS A 4 55.54 -38.17 30.02
C CYS A 4 54.62 -38.09 28.79
N ALA A 5 54.76 -37.00 28.04
CA ALA A 5 54.56 -36.93 26.60
C ALA A 5 55.90 -36.40 26.01
N PRO A 6 56.21 -36.46 24.70
CA PRO A 6 55.36 -36.82 23.55
C PRO A 6 56.07 -37.69 22.48
N ALA A 7 55.34 -38.08 21.43
CA ALA A 7 55.90 -38.40 20.12
C ALA A 7 55.05 -37.71 19.04
N VAL A 8 55.67 -36.88 18.20
CA VAL A 8 55.04 -36.23 17.04
C VAL A 8 55.21 -37.14 15.82
N PRO A 9 54.16 -37.32 15.01
CA PRO A 9 54.34 -37.52 13.58
C PRO A 9 53.63 -36.45 12.75
N MET A 10 54.33 -36.13 11.66
CA MET A 10 54.06 -35.11 10.66
C MET A 10 52.91 -35.48 9.71
N SER A 11 52.37 -34.42 9.11
CA SER A 11 51.78 -34.35 7.77
C SER A 11 50.31 -34.72 7.61
N GLY A 12 49.50 -33.67 7.57
CA GLY A 12 48.18 -33.65 6.95
C GLY A 12 47.95 -32.24 6.39
N THR A 13 48.29 -32.05 5.12
CA THR A 13 48.13 -30.81 4.36
C THR A 13 46.65 -30.40 4.31
N LYS A 14 46.21 -29.48 5.19
CA LYS A 14 44.90 -28.85 5.06
C LYS A 14 45.00 -27.68 4.09
N ARG A 15 44.40 -27.84 2.91
CA ARG A 15 44.07 -26.74 1.99
C ARG A 15 43.26 -25.70 2.77
N LYS A 16 43.84 -24.53 3.02
CA LYS A 16 43.09 -23.35 3.46
C LYS A 16 42.31 -22.85 2.24
N ALA A 17 41.04 -23.21 2.14
CA ALA A 17 40.14 -22.53 1.24
C ALA A 17 39.97 -21.11 1.78
N ALA A 18 40.43 -20.14 0.98
CA ALA A 18 40.09 -18.75 1.16
C ALA A 18 38.59 -18.61 0.86
N ASP A 19 37.83 -18.16 1.85
CA ASP A 19 36.52 -17.55 1.66
C ASP A 19 36.45 -16.35 2.60
N GLU A 20 37.23 -15.31 2.28
CA GLU A 20 36.93 -13.96 2.73
C GLU A 20 35.81 -13.42 1.84
N VAL A 21 34.57 -13.80 2.14
CA VAL A 21 33.41 -13.10 1.59
C VAL A 21 33.31 -11.77 2.34
N HIS A 22 33.91 -10.73 1.76
CA HIS A 22 33.63 -9.34 2.13
C HIS A 22 32.15 -9.04 1.86
N HIS A 23 31.31 -9.29 2.86
CA HIS A 23 30.03 -8.60 2.95
C HIS A 23 30.38 -7.14 3.25
N SER A 24 30.47 -6.33 2.21
CA SER A 24 30.45 -4.87 2.35
C SER A 24 29.23 -4.54 3.20
N SER A 25 29.42 -4.19 4.47
CA SER A 25 28.33 -3.81 5.33
C SER A 25 27.64 -2.63 4.67
N ALA A 26 26.41 -2.86 4.19
CA ALA A 26 25.52 -1.77 3.87
C ALA A 26 25.48 -0.91 5.13
N SER A 27 25.98 0.32 5.04
CA SER A 27 25.96 1.26 6.16
C SER A 27 24.55 1.30 6.74
N GLU A 28 24.41 1.02 8.05
CA GLU A 28 23.15 1.15 8.76
C GLU A 28 22.71 2.61 8.68
N MET A 29 21.83 2.91 7.72
CA MET A 29 21.25 4.24 7.55
C MET A 29 20.02 4.34 8.44
N ASP A 30 20.05 5.21 9.45
CA ASP A 30 18.86 5.51 10.24
C ASP A 30 17.93 6.45 9.44
N TRP A 31 16.94 5.85 8.79
CA TRP A 31 15.93 6.55 8.02
C TRP A 31 14.98 7.40 8.87
N ARG A 32 14.91 7.20 10.20
CA ARG A 32 14.12 8.05 11.10
C ARG A 32 14.84 9.36 11.43
N ALA A 33 16.17 9.36 11.43
CA ALA A 33 16.99 10.55 11.68
C ALA A 33 17.08 11.50 10.47
N GLN A 34 16.65 11.05 9.29
CA GLN A 34 16.69 11.87 8.07
C GLN A 34 15.58 12.94 8.08
N PRO A 35 15.90 14.22 7.85
CA PRO A 35 14.89 15.27 7.74
C PRO A 35 14.03 15.02 6.50
N ARG A 36 12.70 15.04 6.68
CA ARG A 36 11.73 14.85 5.59
C ARG A 36 10.78 16.04 5.54
N ARG A 37 10.50 16.52 4.34
CA ARG A 37 9.42 17.49 4.14
C ARG A 37 8.07 16.80 4.40
N PRO A 38 7.16 17.40 5.18
CA PRO A 38 5.81 16.88 5.30
C PRO A 38 5.13 16.85 3.93
N PHE A 39 4.26 15.86 3.72
CA PHE A 39 3.45 15.75 2.51
C PHE A 39 2.02 15.36 2.89
N LYS A 40 1.06 15.75 2.07
CA LYS A 40 -0.35 15.40 2.27
C LYS A 40 -0.55 13.92 2.00
N ARG A 41 -1.22 13.25 2.94
CA ARG A 41 -1.62 11.84 2.81
C ARG A 41 -3.13 11.65 2.68
N VAL A 42 -3.90 12.58 3.22
CA VAL A 42 -5.37 12.51 3.27
C VAL A 42 -5.93 13.44 2.21
N PHE A 43 -6.57 12.85 1.20
CA PHE A 43 -7.30 13.55 0.14
C PHE A 43 -8.80 13.48 0.37
N VAL A 44 -9.29 12.32 0.81
CA VAL A 44 -10.68 12.11 1.22
C VAL A 44 -10.70 11.96 2.74
N PRO A 45 -11.18 12.97 3.50
CA PRO A 45 -11.23 12.88 4.95
C PRO A 45 -12.26 11.83 5.39
N TYR A 46 -11.99 11.18 6.51
CA TYR A 46 -12.97 10.33 7.17
C TYR A 46 -14.22 11.16 7.54
N ASN A 47 -15.39 10.64 7.20
CA ASN A 47 -16.66 11.21 7.59
C ASN A 47 -17.47 10.18 8.40
N PRO A 48 -17.68 10.40 9.71
CA PRO A 48 -18.44 9.46 10.54
C PRO A 48 -19.90 9.31 10.11
N GLU A 49 -20.45 10.31 9.41
CA GLU A 49 -21.84 10.28 8.92
C GLU A 49 -21.95 9.63 7.53
N ALA A 50 -20.83 9.22 6.91
CA ALA A 50 -20.86 8.65 5.56
C ALA A 50 -21.70 7.38 5.47
N VAL A 51 -21.66 6.54 6.52
CA VAL A 51 -22.48 5.32 6.57
C VAL A 51 -23.96 5.67 6.65
N ASP A 52 -24.34 6.65 7.48
CA ASP A 52 -25.73 7.09 7.61
C ASP A 52 -26.24 7.73 6.31
N MET A 53 -25.43 8.58 5.67
CA MET A 53 -25.75 9.18 4.37
C MET A 53 -25.89 8.13 3.25
N ALA A 54 -25.14 7.02 3.35
CA ALA A 54 -25.26 5.88 2.45
C ALA A 54 -26.44 4.94 2.78
N GLY A 55 -27.36 5.34 3.66
CA GLY A 55 -28.55 4.58 4.04
C GLY A 55 -28.38 3.71 5.29
N GLY A 56 -27.32 3.92 6.06
CA GLY A 56 -27.02 3.23 7.31
C GLY A 56 -26.22 1.93 7.12
N ALA A 57 -25.71 1.39 8.23
CA ALA A 57 -24.82 0.22 8.23
C ALA A 57 -25.37 -1.00 7.48
N ALA A 58 -26.67 -1.28 7.62
CA ALA A 58 -27.32 -2.39 6.93
C ALA A 58 -27.33 -2.23 5.40
N ALA A 59 -27.55 -1.02 4.89
CA ALA A 59 -27.52 -0.74 3.46
C ALA A 59 -26.09 -0.85 2.90
N VAL A 60 -25.11 -0.32 3.63
CA VAL A 60 -23.69 -0.41 3.26
C VAL A 60 -23.22 -1.87 3.24
N ALA A 61 -23.58 -2.66 4.25
CA ALA A 61 -23.25 -4.09 4.30
C ALA A 61 -23.92 -4.87 3.15
N ALA A 62 -25.20 -4.59 2.85
CA ALA A 62 -25.89 -5.18 1.72
C ALA A 62 -25.21 -4.84 0.39
N ARG A 63 -24.71 -3.60 0.26
CA ARG A 63 -23.99 -3.15 -0.94
C ARG A 63 -22.62 -3.80 -1.08
N ARG A 64 -21.83 -3.89 -0.01
CA ARG A 64 -20.55 -4.63 0.00
C ARG A 64 -20.76 -6.08 -0.42
N LYS A 65 -21.80 -6.73 0.12
CA LYS A 65 -22.19 -8.08 -0.29
C LYS A 65 -22.58 -8.18 -1.76
N ALA A 66 -23.36 -7.23 -2.28
CA ALA A 66 -23.74 -7.19 -3.70
C ALA A 66 -22.52 -7.02 -4.63
N LEU A 67 -21.50 -6.30 -4.15
CA LEU A 67 -20.23 -6.09 -4.83
C LEU A 67 -19.22 -7.25 -4.63
N GLY A 68 -19.53 -8.23 -3.77
CA GLY A 68 -18.61 -9.31 -3.42
C GLY A 68 -17.37 -8.83 -2.65
N VAL A 69 -17.53 -7.77 -1.86
CA VAL A 69 -16.48 -7.13 -1.07
C VAL A 69 -16.61 -7.59 0.38
N ASP A 70 -15.54 -8.18 0.90
CA ASP A 70 -15.43 -8.58 2.31
C ASP A 70 -14.31 -7.78 3.01
N LEU A 71 -14.58 -7.32 4.24
CA LEU A 71 -13.61 -6.67 5.12
C LEU A 71 -13.08 -7.70 6.12
N ILE A 72 -11.80 -8.06 6.03
CA ILE A 72 -11.21 -9.14 6.84
C ILE A 72 -10.60 -8.60 8.14
N ASP A 73 -9.63 -7.69 8.01
CA ASP A 73 -8.88 -7.12 9.14
C ASP A 73 -9.10 -5.61 9.19
N ASP A 74 -10.30 -5.19 9.60
CA ASP A 74 -10.65 -3.79 9.78
C ASP A 74 -10.51 -3.36 11.26
N PRO A 75 -9.37 -2.75 11.65
CA PRO A 75 -9.15 -2.32 13.03
C PRO A 75 -10.03 -1.13 13.43
N ALA A 76 -10.60 -0.39 12.47
CA ALA A 76 -11.51 0.71 12.73
C ALA A 76 -12.96 0.22 12.90
N GLY A 77 -13.27 -0.97 12.37
CA GLY A 77 -14.59 -1.59 12.36
C GLY A 77 -15.40 -1.19 11.13
N GLU A 78 -16.31 -2.07 10.70
CA GLU A 78 -17.04 -1.92 9.42
C GLU A 78 -17.86 -0.64 9.30
N ASP A 79 -18.31 -0.09 10.44
CA ASP A 79 -19.05 1.17 10.56
C ASP A 79 -18.16 2.41 10.40
N ALA A 80 -16.84 2.27 10.62
CA ALA A 80 -15.86 3.34 10.43
C ALA A 80 -15.14 3.24 9.07
N THR A 81 -15.23 2.12 8.37
CA THR A 81 -14.73 2.03 7.00
C THR A 81 -15.68 2.73 6.04
N ALA A 82 -15.11 3.61 5.20
CA ALA A 82 -15.87 4.36 4.21
C ALA A 82 -16.74 3.43 3.34
N PRO A 83 -17.99 3.83 3.03
CA PRO A 83 -18.85 3.05 2.15
C PRO A 83 -18.26 3.01 0.73
N PRO A 84 -18.56 1.96 -0.06
CA PRO A 84 -18.23 1.96 -1.49
C PRO A 84 -18.93 3.13 -2.20
N PHE A 85 -18.22 3.83 -3.08
CA PHE A 85 -18.80 4.91 -3.89
C PHE A 85 -19.37 4.39 -5.22
N GLU A 86 -20.32 5.12 -5.83
CA GLU A 86 -21.03 4.71 -7.07
C GLU A 86 -20.41 5.29 -8.34
N SER A 87 -19.78 6.45 -8.25
CA SER A 87 -19.20 7.16 -9.39
C SER A 87 -17.87 7.83 -9.04
N PHE A 88 -16.93 7.91 -9.98
CA PHE A 88 -15.64 8.56 -9.73
C PHE A 88 -15.79 10.04 -9.32
N GLU A 89 -16.87 10.68 -9.75
CA GLU A 89 -17.25 12.05 -9.41
C GLU A 89 -17.59 12.21 -7.92
N GLU A 90 -18.15 11.19 -7.28
CA GLU A 90 -18.52 11.20 -5.85
C GLU A 90 -17.30 11.40 -4.94
N LEU A 91 -16.11 10.95 -5.38
CA LEU A 91 -14.87 11.15 -4.63
C LEU A 91 -14.50 12.64 -4.48
N GLY A 92 -14.94 13.51 -5.39
CA GLY A 92 -14.75 14.96 -5.32
C GLY A 92 -13.29 15.46 -5.39
N VAL A 93 -12.30 14.56 -5.42
CA VAL A 93 -10.86 14.88 -5.37
C VAL A 93 -10.16 14.66 -6.71
N LEU A 94 -10.80 13.97 -7.66
CA LEU A 94 -10.21 13.67 -8.96
C LEU A 94 -10.29 14.91 -9.87
N PRO A 95 -9.16 15.35 -10.46
CA PRO A 95 -9.16 16.47 -11.40
C PRO A 95 -10.04 16.18 -12.64
N PRO A 96 -10.67 17.21 -13.24
CA PRO A 96 -11.53 17.03 -14.40
C PRO A 96 -10.86 16.31 -15.58
N TRP A 97 -9.57 16.58 -15.83
CA TRP A 97 -8.82 15.92 -16.90
C TRP A 97 -8.61 14.42 -16.63
N LEU A 98 -8.49 14.03 -15.36
CA LEU A 98 -8.31 12.63 -14.96
C LEU A 98 -9.63 11.87 -15.09
N LEU A 99 -10.75 12.49 -14.68
CA LEU A 99 -12.09 11.95 -14.91
C LEU A 99 -12.37 11.77 -16.40
N GLN A 100 -11.97 12.73 -17.25
CA GLN A 100 -12.12 12.61 -18.69
C GLN A 100 -11.28 11.46 -19.26
N ALA A 101 -10.01 11.33 -18.84
CA ALA A 101 -9.15 10.23 -19.27
C ALA A 101 -9.72 8.85 -18.90
N LEU A 102 -10.29 8.71 -17.70
CA LEU A 102 -10.96 7.47 -17.29
C LEU A 102 -12.14 7.14 -18.23
N ARG A 103 -12.97 8.13 -18.58
CA ARG A 103 -14.10 7.94 -19.50
C ARG A 103 -13.64 7.58 -20.91
N ASP A 104 -12.58 8.23 -21.41
CA ASP A 104 -12.04 7.99 -22.74
C ASP A 104 -11.50 6.55 -22.89
N ASP A 105 -10.94 5.99 -21.81
CA ASP A 105 -10.48 4.60 -21.72
C ASP A 105 -11.60 3.59 -21.37
N GLY A 106 -12.85 4.06 -21.22
CA GLY A 106 -14.01 3.21 -20.95
C GLY A 106 -14.23 2.87 -19.46
N PHE A 107 -13.50 3.49 -18.54
CA PHE A 107 -13.72 3.40 -17.09
C PHE A 107 -14.79 4.40 -16.66
N THR A 108 -16.05 4.16 -17.03
CA THR A 108 -17.17 5.05 -16.67
C THR A 108 -17.68 4.84 -15.25
N GLU A 109 -17.57 3.61 -14.74
CA GLU A 109 -18.01 3.24 -13.40
C GLU A 109 -16.85 2.54 -12.65
N PRO A 110 -16.73 2.75 -11.33
CA PRO A 110 -15.73 2.07 -10.54
C PRO A 110 -16.02 0.58 -10.48
N SER A 111 -14.98 -0.24 -10.62
CA SER A 111 -15.12 -1.66 -10.31
C SER A 111 -15.44 -1.87 -8.82
N PRO A 112 -16.01 -3.01 -8.41
CA PRO A 112 -16.25 -3.33 -7.00
C PRO A 112 -15.03 -3.11 -6.09
N MET A 113 -13.86 -3.50 -6.59
CA MET A 113 -12.58 -3.33 -5.89
C MET A 113 -12.21 -1.86 -5.77
N GLN A 114 -12.34 -1.08 -6.84
CA GLN A 114 -12.04 0.35 -6.85
C GLN A 114 -13.00 1.12 -5.93
N ALA A 115 -14.30 0.82 -6.02
CA ALA A 115 -15.37 1.42 -5.24
C ALA A 115 -15.10 1.38 -3.73
N GLN A 116 -14.62 0.25 -3.22
CA GLN A 116 -14.29 0.12 -1.80
C GLN A 116 -12.87 0.59 -1.47
N ALA A 117 -11.87 0.28 -2.31
CA ALA A 117 -10.46 0.49 -1.95
C ALA A 117 -10.02 1.95 -2.06
N LEU A 118 -10.47 2.68 -3.07
CA LEU A 118 -10.04 4.07 -3.29
C LEU A 118 -10.39 5.00 -2.11
N PRO A 119 -11.61 5.03 -1.55
CA PRO A 119 -11.89 5.93 -0.43
C PRO A 119 -11.02 5.61 0.79
N VAL A 120 -10.71 4.34 1.04
CA VAL A 120 -9.81 3.93 2.12
C VAL A 120 -8.38 4.38 1.85
N ALA A 121 -7.84 4.12 0.65
CA ALA A 121 -6.48 4.53 0.28
C ALA A 121 -6.31 6.07 0.27
N LEU A 122 -7.31 6.79 -0.22
CA LEU A 122 -7.31 8.26 -0.29
C LEU A 122 -7.52 8.92 1.07
N SER A 123 -7.98 8.19 2.08
CA SER A 123 -7.98 8.63 3.47
C SER A 123 -6.61 8.51 4.14
N GLY A 124 -5.58 8.08 3.40
CA GLY A 124 -4.19 8.00 3.86
C GLY A 124 -3.85 6.74 4.65
N GLN A 125 -4.79 5.79 4.72
CA GLN A 125 -4.61 4.49 5.37
C GLN A 125 -3.77 3.55 4.52
N ASN A 126 -3.09 2.62 5.18
CA ASN A 126 -2.41 1.54 4.50
C ASN A 126 -3.43 0.43 4.22
N THR A 127 -3.72 0.19 2.95
CA THR A 127 -4.76 -0.76 2.53
C THR A 127 -4.13 -1.95 1.81
N ILE A 128 -4.56 -3.16 2.18
CA ILE A 128 -4.26 -4.38 1.43
C ILE A 128 -5.54 -4.77 0.69
N VAL A 129 -5.44 -4.93 -0.62
CA VAL A 129 -6.57 -5.30 -1.47
C VAL A 129 -6.23 -6.64 -2.11
N VAL A 130 -7.09 -7.63 -1.87
CA VAL A 130 -6.97 -8.96 -2.47
C VAL A 130 -8.16 -9.14 -3.40
N GLY A 131 -7.89 -9.39 -4.67
CA GLY A 131 -8.92 -9.72 -5.65
C GLY A 131 -8.57 -11.00 -6.38
N ALA A 132 -9.53 -11.91 -6.48
CA ALA A 132 -9.45 -13.01 -7.41
C ALA A 132 -9.75 -12.49 -8.83
N ASP A 133 -8.89 -12.81 -9.79
CA ASP A 133 -9.16 -12.72 -11.24
C ASP A 133 -9.69 -11.37 -11.78
N ALA A 134 -9.28 -10.25 -11.17
CA ALA A 134 -9.56 -8.92 -11.73
C ALA A 134 -8.63 -8.62 -12.92
N GLU A 135 -9.16 -7.93 -13.94
CA GLU A 135 -8.36 -7.43 -15.05
C GLU A 135 -7.23 -6.52 -14.53
N ARG A 136 -6.04 -6.62 -15.12
CA ARG A 136 -4.85 -5.87 -14.67
C ARG A 136 -5.09 -4.36 -14.67
N ALA A 137 -5.84 -3.83 -15.63
CA ALA A 137 -6.17 -2.41 -15.70
C ALA A 137 -7.05 -1.97 -14.52
N THR A 138 -8.02 -2.80 -14.14
CA THR A 138 -8.87 -2.59 -12.96
C THR A 138 -8.06 -2.58 -11.66
N GLN A 139 -7.15 -3.54 -11.50
CA GLN A 139 -6.22 -3.59 -10.37
C GLN A 139 -5.32 -2.36 -10.34
N ALA A 140 -4.84 -1.92 -11.51
CA ALA A 140 -3.99 -0.75 -11.64
C ALA A 140 -4.67 0.53 -11.15
N GLY A 141 -5.96 0.73 -11.47
CA GLY A 141 -6.71 1.90 -11.03
C GLY A 141 -6.73 2.09 -9.49
N VAL A 142 -6.72 1.00 -8.71
CA VAL A 142 -6.78 1.04 -7.24
C VAL A 142 -5.56 1.74 -6.62
N TYR A 143 -4.37 1.53 -7.19
CA TYR A 143 -3.13 2.13 -6.67
C TYR A 143 -2.61 3.29 -7.51
N LEU A 144 -2.91 3.32 -8.82
CA LEU A 144 -2.48 4.40 -9.70
C LEU A 144 -3.24 5.69 -9.43
N LEU A 145 -4.55 5.66 -9.20
CA LEU A 145 -5.32 6.89 -8.93
C LEU A 145 -4.83 7.61 -7.66
N PRO A 146 -4.63 6.93 -6.51
CA PRO A 146 -4.02 7.55 -5.34
C PRO A 146 -2.59 8.03 -5.61
N ALA A 147 -1.78 7.28 -6.36
CA ALA A 147 -0.41 7.67 -6.68
C ALA A 147 -0.36 8.94 -7.55
N ILE A 148 -1.25 9.06 -8.53
CA ILE A 148 -1.39 10.25 -9.37
C ILE A 148 -1.76 11.46 -8.51
N LEU A 149 -2.76 11.33 -7.63
CA LEU A 149 -3.15 12.42 -6.73
C LEU A 149 -2.02 12.82 -5.78
N GLN A 150 -1.29 11.85 -5.24
CA GLN A 150 -0.11 12.12 -4.41
C GLN A 150 0.98 12.86 -5.19
N ALA A 151 1.26 12.46 -6.42
CA ALA A 151 2.26 13.08 -7.28
C ALA A 151 1.90 14.52 -7.66
N ILE A 152 0.63 14.80 -7.95
CA ILE A 152 0.13 16.15 -8.26
C ILE A 152 0.27 17.10 -7.07
N ASP A 153 0.09 16.60 -5.85
CA ASP A 153 0.19 17.38 -4.62
C ASP A 153 1.65 17.60 -4.16
N GLN A 154 2.63 16.87 -4.72
CA GLN A 154 4.03 17.09 -4.39
C GLN A 154 4.55 18.41 -4.97
N PRO A 155 5.37 19.16 -4.22
CA PRO A 155 6.07 20.30 -4.78
C PRO A 155 7.04 19.84 -5.87
N LEU A 156 7.31 20.74 -6.83
CA LEU A 156 8.37 20.53 -7.81
C LEU A 156 9.69 20.24 -7.10
N LEU A 157 10.48 19.35 -7.71
CA LEU A 157 11.84 19.06 -7.25
C LEU A 157 12.64 20.37 -7.34
N SER A 158 12.83 21.04 -6.21
CA SER A 158 13.88 22.04 -6.08
C SER A 158 15.20 21.29 -6.10
N GLU A 159 16.11 21.63 -7.01
CA GLU A 159 17.51 21.19 -6.87
C GLU A 159 17.97 21.59 -5.46
N GLN A 160 18.37 20.60 -4.67
CA GLN A 160 18.86 20.75 -3.30
C GLN A 160 20.38 20.79 -3.31
#